data_AF-A0A392VJK2-F1
#
_entry.id   AF-A0A392VJK2-F1
#
_cell.length_a   1.000
_cell.length_b   1.000
_cell.length_c   1.000
_cell.angle_alpha   90.00
_cell.angle_beta   90.00
_cell.angle_gamma   90.00
#
_symmetry.space_group_name_H-M   'P 1'
#
loop_
_entity.id
_entity.type
_entity.pdbx_description
1 polymer ?
#
loop_
_entity_poly.entity_id
_entity_poly.type
_entity_poly.pdbx_seq_one_letter_code
_entity_poly.pdbx_strand_id
1 'polypeptide(L)' 'MSSLMAKELELIEDFRDLSLVCQRTTRSVKVGMLKLTNDSLEEVVEKQKTDARLMRIKALIEQGKKVDIEI' A
#
# COMPACT_ATOMS: atom_id res chain seq x y z
N MET A 1 17.30 -5.66 28.00
CA MET A 1 16.54 -6.70 27.24
C MET A 1 17.53 -7.77 26.80
N SER A 2 17.11 -9.04 26.74
CA SER A 2 17.96 -10.11 26.19
C SER A 2 18.16 -9.91 24.68
N SER A 3 19.25 -10.41 24.11
CA SER A 3 19.48 -10.32 22.66
C SER A 3 18.41 -11.06 21.86
N LEU A 4 17.78 -12.08 22.45
CA LEU A 4 16.68 -12.81 21.85
C LEU A 4 15.41 -11.96 21.77
N MET A 5 15.05 -11.24 22.86
CA MET A 5 13.89 -10.33 22.83
C MET A 5 14.08 -9.18 21.86
N ALA A 6 15.30 -8.65 21.71
CA ALA A 6 15.57 -7.59 20.75
C ALA A 6 15.31 -8.05 19.31
N LYS A 7 15.77 -9.26 18.95
CA LYS A 7 15.51 -9.86 17.62
C LYS A 7 14.05 -10.19 17.39
N GLU A 8 13.36 -10.69 18.41
CA GLU A 8 11.94 -11.01 18.32
C GLU A 8 11.10 -9.75 18.11
N LEU A 9 11.44 -8.66 18.81
CA LEU A 9 10.79 -7.36 18.64
C LEU A 9 11.04 -6.81 17.23
N GLU A 10 12.29 -6.82 16.76
CA GLU A 10 12.66 -6.37 15.41
C GLU A 10 11.88 -7.11 14.31
N LEU A 11 11.76 -8.44 14.40
CA LEU A 11 10.97 -9.23 13.47
C LEU A 11 9.48 -8.88 13.55
N ILE A 12 8.93 -8.72 14.75
CA ILE A 12 7.55 -8.29 14.92
C ILE A 12 7.33 -6.93 14.26
N GLU A 13 8.23 -5.96 14.47
CA GLU A 13 8.12 -4.64 13.84
C GLU A 13 8.19 -4.73 12.31
N ASP A 14 9.11 -5.54 11.77
CA ASP A 14 9.27 -5.73 10.33
C ASP A 14 8.08 -6.41 9.65
N PHE A 15 7.33 -7.23 10.38
CA PHE A 15 6.17 -7.95 9.90
C PHE A 15 4.82 -7.38 10.36
N ARG A 16 4.79 -6.30 11.16
CA ARG A 16 3.53 -5.67 11.61
C ARG A 16 2.69 -5.17 10.44
N ASP A 17 3.33 -4.67 9.39
CA ASP A 17 2.66 -4.15 8.19
C ASP A 17 2.53 -5.21 7.07
N LEU A 18 2.76 -6.48 7.41
CA LEU A 18 2.76 -7.57 6.45
C LEU A 18 1.33 -7.92 6.01
N SER A 19 0.99 -7.58 4.78
CA SER A 19 -0.23 -8.10 4.16
C SER A 19 0.09 -9.43 3.45
N LEU A 20 -0.53 -10.51 3.93
CA LEU A 20 -0.45 -11.82 3.29
C LEU A 20 -1.61 -11.97 2.31
N VAL A 21 -1.28 -12.13 1.03
CA VAL A 21 -2.27 -12.40 -0.01
C VAL A 21 -2.31 -13.90 -0.26
N CYS A 22 -3.47 -14.51 0.01
CA CYS A 22 -3.70 -15.93 -0.24
C CYS A 22 -4.66 -16.11 -1.43
N GLN A 23 -4.18 -16.72 -2.51
CA GLN A 23 -5.00 -17.08 -3.66
C GLN A 23 -5.18 -18.60 -3.72
N ARG A 24 -6.42 -19.07 -3.58
CA ARG A 24 -6.76 -20.48 -3.76
C ARG A 24 -6.86 -20.82 -5.24
N THR A 25 -6.20 -21.90 -5.66
CA THR A 25 -6.37 -22.53 -6.97
C THR A 25 -7.05 -23.88 -6.80
N THR A 26 -7.40 -24.54 -7.91
CA THR A 26 -8.06 -25.86 -7.90
C THR A 26 -7.24 -26.95 -7.21
N ARG A 27 -5.91 -26.80 -7.12
CA ARG A 27 -5.00 -27.82 -6.56
C ARG A 27 -3.97 -27.29 -5.56
N SER A 28 -3.91 -25.99 -5.30
CA SER A 28 -2.92 -25.39 -4.41
C SER A 28 -3.39 -24.06 -3.83
N VAL A 29 -2.63 -23.53 -2.87
CA VAL A 29 -2.76 -22.14 -2.40
C VAL A 29 -1.46 -21.41 -2.74
N LYS A 30 -1.57 -20.27 -3.41
CA LYS A 30 -0.45 -19.34 -3.59
C LYS A 30 -0.48 -18.34 -2.46
N VAL A 31 0.66 -18.18 -1.78
CA VAL A 31 0.84 -17.17 -0.74
C VAL A 31 1.85 -16.14 -1.27
N GLY A 32 1.44 -14.88 -1.31
CA GLY A 32 2.28 -13.74 -1.67
C GLY A 32 2.44 -12.80 -0.48
N MET A 33 3.61 -12.18 -0.38
CA MET A 33 3.94 -11.21 0.65
C MET A 33 4.02 -9.83 0.02
N LEU A 34 3.25 -8.87 0.55
CA LEU A 34 3.34 -7.48 0.15
C LEU A 34 3.82 -6.64 1.34
N LYS A 35 4.90 -5.88 1.14
CA LYS A 35 5.39 -4.86 2.07
C LYS A 35 5.27 -3.51 1.39
N LEU A 36 4.50 -2.60 1.98
CA LEU A 36 4.48 -1.20 1.56
C LEU A 36 5.65 -0.48 2.25
N THR A 37 6.50 0.16 1.46
CA THR A 37 7.61 0.98 1.99
C THR A 37 7.33 2.46 1.73
N ASN A 38 7.99 3.34 2.49
CA ASN A 38 7.90 4.79 2.27
C ASN A 38 8.29 5.16 0.84
N ASP A 39 9.38 4.58 0.32
CA ASP A 39 9.81 4.76 -1.08
C ASP A 39 8.70 4.37 -2.07
N SER A 40 7.95 3.29 -1.79
CA SER A 40 6.82 2.87 -2.62
C SER A 40 5.69 3.91 -2.60
N LEU A 41 5.42 4.51 -1.44
CA LEU A 41 4.39 5.54 -1.28
C LEU A 41 4.81 6.86 -1.94
N GLU A 42 6.07 7.26 -1.81
CA GLU A 42 6.63 8.43 -2.48
C GLU A 42 6.56 8.29 -4.00
N GLU A 43 6.90 7.11 -4.54
CA GLU A 43 6.78 6.85 -5.98
C GLU A 43 5.32 6.96 -6.46
N VAL A 44 4.36 6.45 -5.68
CA VAL A 44 2.93 6.61 -5.97
C VAL A 44 2.55 8.09 -6.01
N VAL A 45 2.97 8.87 -5.01
CA VAL A 45 2.69 10.32 -4.95
C VAL A 45 3.26 11.04 -6.18
N GLU A 46 4.50 10.76 -6.59
CA GLU A 46 5.09 11.38 -7.77
C GLU A 46 4.35 11.01 -9.06
N LYS A 47 3.97 9.75 -9.22
CA LYS A 47 3.18 9.30 -10.39
C LYS A 47 1.82 9.98 -10.44
N GLN A 48 1.14 10.13 -9.31
CA GLN A 48 -0.18 10.78 -9.25
C GLN A 48 -0.15 12.25 -9.70
N LYS A 49 0.96 12.98 -9.51
CA LYS A 49 1.10 14.38 -9.97
C LYS A 49 1.05 14.51 -11.49
N THR A 50 1.41 13.46 -12.23
CA THR A 50 1.44 13.46 -13.70
C THR A 50 0.25 12.71 -14.31
N ASP A 51 -0.56 12.04 -13.50
CA ASP A 51 -1.75 11.34 -13.97
C ASP A 51 -2.83 12.35 -14.38
N ALA A 52 -3.16 12.34 -15.68
CA ALA A 52 -4.11 13.28 -16.26
C ALA A 52 -5.54 13.14 -15.71
N ARG A 53 -5.96 11.92 -15.31
CA ARG A 53 -7.29 11.68 -14.73
C ARG A 53 -7.33 12.26 -13.31
N LEU A 54 -6.31 11.99 -12.50
CA LEU A 54 -6.22 12.50 -11.14
C LEU A 54 -6.11 14.03 -11.10
N MET A 55 -5.33 14.63 -12.00
CA MET A 55 -5.24 16.10 -12.11
C MET A 55 -6.57 16.75 -12.46
N ARG A 56 -7.37 16.13 -13.35
CA ARG A 56 -8.73 16.61 -13.67
C ARG A 56 -9.66 16.50 -12.47
N ILE A 57 -9.65 15.36 -11.78
CA ILE A 57 -10.47 15.13 -10.58
C ILE A 57 -10.10 16.15 -9.50
N LYS A 58 -8.79 16.35 -9.25
CA LYS A 58 -8.29 17.34 -8.30
C LYS A 58 -8.80 18.75 -8.63
N ALA A 59 -8.69 19.18 -9.89
CA ALA A 59 -9.18 20.49 -10.32
C ALA A 59 -10.71 20.65 -10.14
N LEU A 60 -11.49 19.59 -10.36
CA LEU A 60 -12.95 19.62 -10.14
C LEU A 60 -13.28 19.75 -8.65
N ILE A 61 -12.57 19.03 -7.78
CA ILE A 61 -12.72 19.12 -6.32
C ILE A 61 -12.35 20.52 -5.83
N GLU A 62 -11.25 21.10 -6.32
CA GLU A 62 -10.84 22.48 -6.00
C GLU A 62 -11.87 23.53 -6.44
N GLN A 63 -12.63 23.26 -7.50
CA GLN A 63 -13.77 24.07 -7.94
C GLN A 63 -15.05 23.84 -7.12
N GLY A 64 -15.02 22.98 -6.10
CA GLY A 64 -16.19 22.61 -5.29
C GLY A 64 -17.20 21.73 -6.02
N LYS A 65 -16.82 21.13 -7.16
CA LYS A 65 -17.70 20.20 -7.88
C LYS A 65 -17.65 18.83 -7.22
N LYS A 66 -18.82 18.24 -7.03
CA LYS A 66 -18.91 16.84 -6.60
C LYS A 66 -18.38 15.95 -7.72
N VAL A 67 -17.43 15.08 -7.37
CA VAL A 67 -16.91 14.05 -8.27
C VAL A 67 -17.32 12.70 -7.68
N ASP A 68 -18.13 11.94 -8.42
CA ASP A 68 -18.45 10.57 -8.04
C ASP A 68 -17.28 9.67 -8.50
N ILE A 69 -16.48 9.20 -7.53
CA ILE A 69 -15.35 8.30 -7.77
C ILE A 69 -15.80 6.92 -7.32
N GLU A 70 -15.93 6.00 -8.27
CA GLU A 70 -16.06 4.56 -7.97
C GLU A 70 -14.68 4.04 -7.54
N ILE A 71 -14.61 3.51 -6.32
CA ILE A 71 -13.41 2.91 -5.71
C ILE A 71 -13.42 1.40 -5.97
#